data_AF-A6G369-F1
#
_entry.id   AF-A6G369-F1
#
_cell.length_a   1.000
_cell.length_b   1.000
_cell.length_c   1.000
_cell.angle_alpha   90.00
_cell.angle_beta   90.00
_cell.angle_gamma   90.00
#
_symmetry.space_group_name_H-M   'P 1'
#
loop_
_entity.id
_entity.type
_entity.pdbx_description
1 polymer ?
#
loop_
_entity_poly.entity_id
_entity_poly.type
_entity_poly.pdbx_seq_one_letter_code
_entity_poly.pdbx_strand_id
1 'polypeptide(L)'
;MIIALPITSAVACENYRGQDGDDEASTTVFVEDDGNDDQTTMDGDTMEESETGPCPPITGCLDLPPEEENPPGCNMEGECNLIDLLFVIDNSGTMGEEQLNLANNFPLLIEKLEGLTDKFGEPLEPNVNIMVTTTDFGNPLCKPFANYEPEMGAPVSTACVKRLDRFTGLAQINPPVYEEACTDVCPQPGIEPVNGAQIIHFDADGDNVPPVEPVDINGDGTPDSAVAQTLACIGPQGIDGCGYESPLETMMQALNPTAPWNCGSPDDAAACPNGGTEEPFLREGAILAVAIVTDEADCSVKDYAIMTDDDYFATLDGDKLPSSALCWNAGVTCNGPDQNGVYTNCFSDDSDDALHPLSRYTDFLSGYLGQGLNKEVLMLGILGVPPVTAYNDEPPYEPVEGGVADLVYRQWRETDILPEDAMAGITPEYQQWSFGIGPGCTGQDGMGSITGQAIPPVRVKEVCESLDYDDKVRCCIESVCDDDFSNAIGCLGDVIQDVFVPVE
;
A
#
# COMPACT_ATOMS: atom_id res chain seq x y z
N MET A 1 -16.03 -19.16 2.27
CA MET A 1 -15.27 -18.58 3.42
C MET A 1 -15.26 -17.09 3.15
N ILE A 2 -15.04 -16.26 4.17
CA ILE A 2 -15.14 -14.78 4.12
C ILE A 2 -16.52 -14.29 4.55
N ILE A 3 -16.55 -13.83 5.80
CA ILE A 3 -17.61 -13.03 6.41
C ILE A 3 -17.00 -11.65 6.55
N ALA A 4 -17.24 -10.77 5.59
CA ALA A 4 -17.14 -9.32 5.81
C ALA A 4 -18.49 -8.85 6.37
N LEU A 5 -18.72 -9.11 7.66
CA LEU A 5 -19.76 -8.38 8.39
C LEU A 5 -19.15 -7.04 8.80
N PRO A 6 -19.54 -5.91 8.19
CA PRO A 6 -19.28 -4.63 8.81
C PRO A 6 -19.98 -4.63 10.16
N ILE A 7 -19.33 -4.01 11.13
CA ILE A 7 -19.70 -4.00 12.54
C ILE A 7 -21.04 -3.28 12.71
N THR A 8 -22.16 -3.99 12.52
CA THR A 8 -23.49 -3.48 12.88
C THR A 8 -23.66 -3.61 14.39
N SER A 9 -23.47 -2.50 15.08
CA SER A 9 -23.86 -2.32 16.47
C SER A 9 -25.39 -2.35 16.59
N ALA A 10 -25.98 -3.52 16.84
CA ALA A 10 -27.37 -3.62 17.28
C ALA A 10 -27.44 -3.46 18.80
N VAL A 11 -27.61 -2.23 19.29
CA VAL A 11 -28.13 -2.00 20.65
C VAL A 11 -29.46 -1.26 20.54
N ALA A 12 -30.53 -2.03 20.65
CA ALA A 12 -31.88 -1.51 20.84
C ALA A 12 -31.97 -0.74 22.17
N CYS A 13 -32.36 0.54 22.10
CA CYS A 13 -32.80 1.29 23.27
C CYS A 13 -34.15 0.74 23.78
N GLU A 14 -34.12 -0.10 24.82
CA GLU A 14 -35.28 -0.34 25.67
C GLU A 14 -35.19 0.48 26.96
N ASN A 15 -36.08 1.47 27.03
CA ASN A 15 -36.65 2.13 28.21
C ASN A 15 -36.16 1.68 29.61
N TYR A 16 -35.48 2.59 30.32
CA TYR A 16 -35.65 2.70 31.77
C TYR A 16 -36.00 4.13 32.17
N ARG A 17 -37.16 4.24 32.82
CA ARG A 17 -37.82 5.48 33.26
C ARG A 17 -37.69 5.57 34.78
N GLY A 18 -37.25 6.72 35.29
CA GLY A 18 -37.26 7.13 36.71
C GLY A 18 -35.88 7.00 37.38
N GLN A 19 -35.37 7.95 38.17
CA GLN A 19 -36.04 9.02 38.93
C GLN A 19 -35.00 10.03 39.46
N ASP A 20 -35.43 11.29 39.57
CA ASP A 20 -34.86 12.54 40.11
C ASP A 20 -33.69 12.51 41.13
N GLY A 21 -32.86 13.57 41.08
CA GLY A 21 -32.01 14.04 42.17
C GLY A 21 -31.06 15.17 41.77
N ASP A 22 -31.45 16.42 42.08
CA ASP A 22 -30.69 17.67 41.94
C ASP A 22 -29.36 17.71 42.71
N ASP A 23 -28.35 18.47 42.23
CA ASP A 23 -27.76 19.61 42.97
C ASP A 23 -26.61 20.30 42.20
N GLU A 24 -26.54 21.62 42.39
CA GLU A 24 -25.69 22.62 41.75
C GLU A 24 -24.19 22.58 42.12
N ALA A 25 -23.32 23.14 41.26
CA ALA A 25 -22.53 24.34 41.59
C ALA A 25 -21.57 24.76 40.46
N SER A 26 -21.73 26.01 40.02
CA SER A 26 -20.85 26.80 39.17
C SER A 26 -19.70 27.43 39.98
N THR A 27 -18.50 27.57 39.39
CA THR A 27 -17.57 28.66 39.76
C THR A 27 -16.61 28.98 38.60
N THR A 28 -16.74 30.20 38.08
CA THR A 28 -15.83 30.94 37.19
C THR A 28 -14.80 31.73 38.01
N VAL A 29 -13.54 31.86 37.55
CA VAL A 29 -12.63 32.94 38.00
C VAL A 29 -11.82 33.50 36.82
N PHE A 30 -11.59 34.81 36.90
CA PHE A 30 -11.24 35.80 35.89
C PHE A 30 -9.74 35.96 35.57
N VAL A 31 -9.51 36.60 34.42
CA VAL A 31 -8.26 37.15 33.85
C VAL A 31 -7.92 38.52 34.49
N GLU A 32 -6.62 38.81 34.66
CA GLU A 32 -6.11 40.18 34.75
C GLU A 32 -4.88 40.35 33.83
N ASP A 33 -4.88 41.49 33.14
CA ASP A 33 -3.94 42.05 32.18
C ASP A 33 -3.20 43.22 32.85
N ASP A 34 -1.92 43.42 32.53
CA ASP A 34 -1.22 44.68 32.80
C ASP A 34 0.02 44.77 31.89
N GLY A 35 -0.01 45.70 30.94
CA GLY A 35 1.09 46.03 30.03
C GLY A 35 2.05 47.09 30.59
N ASN A 36 3.19 47.27 29.90
CA ASN A 36 3.90 48.56 29.85
C ASN A 36 4.89 48.62 28.67
N ASP A 37 4.85 49.76 27.97
CA ASP A 37 5.69 50.22 26.85
C ASP A 37 7.11 50.66 27.28
N ASP A 38 8.09 50.58 26.35
CA ASP A 38 9.15 51.59 26.22
C ASP A 38 9.69 51.69 24.76
N GLN A 39 9.95 52.93 24.31
CA GLN A 39 10.34 53.35 22.97
C GLN A 39 11.85 53.65 22.85
N THR A 40 12.46 53.47 21.65
CA THR A 40 13.40 54.39 20.95
C THR A 40 14.00 53.72 19.68
N THR A 41 13.66 54.10 18.42
CA THR A 41 14.32 55.03 17.44
C THR A 41 15.81 54.72 17.11
N MET A 42 16.38 54.64 15.88
CA MET A 42 16.11 55.11 14.50
C MET A 42 16.91 54.30 13.42
N ASP A 43 16.39 54.31 12.19
CA ASP A 43 16.98 54.40 10.82
C ASP A 43 18.03 53.42 10.25
N GLY A 44 17.70 52.88 9.06
CA GLY A 44 18.68 52.44 8.05
C GLY A 44 18.14 51.44 6.99
N ASP A 45 17.84 51.93 5.79
CA ASP A 45 17.42 51.19 4.58
C ASP A 45 18.24 49.92 4.26
N THR A 46 17.61 48.83 3.83
CA THR A 46 17.56 48.33 2.43
C THR A 46 16.88 46.95 2.32
N MET A 47 16.10 46.78 1.25
CA MET A 47 15.26 45.61 0.93
C MET A 47 16.08 44.42 0.43
N GLU A 48 15.71 43.21 0.87
CA GLU A 48 15.40 42.03 0.03
C GLU A 48 14.99 40.88 0.96
N GLU A 49 13.68 40.66 1.14
CA GLU A 49 13.13 39.40 1.64
C GLU A 49 12.22 38.85 0.54
N SER A 50 12.65 37.74 -0.07
CA SER A 50 11.76 36.86 -0.85
C SER A 50 10.98 36.01 0.15
N GLU A 51 9.66 36.06 0.04
CA GLU A 51 8.72 35.37 0.91
C GLU A 51 8.92 33.85 0.90
N THR A 52 9.28 33.29 2.06
CA THR A 52 9.05 31.88 2.37
C THR A 52 7.64 31.77 2.98
N GLY A 53 6.72 31.13 2.27
CA GLY A 53 5.41 30.75 2.81
C GLY A 53 5.53 29.79 4.00
N PRO A 54 4.48 29.64 4.83
CA PRO A 54 4.54 28.83 6.04
C PRO A 54 4.54 27.32 5.73
N CYS A 55 5.59 26.62 6.20
CA CYS A 55 5.78 25.16 6.05
C CYS A 55 4.66 24.34 6.77
N PRO A 56 4.17 23.22 6.21
CA PRO A 56 3.28 22.29 6.89
C PRO A 56 4.01 21.48 8.00
N PRO A 57 3.34 21.15 9.11
CA PRO A 57 3.98 20.58 10.31
C PRO A 57 4.41 19.11 10.21
N ILE A 58 4.16 18.41 9.09
CA ILE A 58 4.42 16.96 8.96
C ILE A 58 5.44 16.58 7.89
N THR A 59 5.86 17.50 7.02
CA THR A 59 6.82 17.18 5.94
C THR A 59 8.22 17.71 6.19
N GLY A 60 8.43 18.60 7.16
CA GLY A 60 9.67 19.38 7.20
C GLY A 60 9.85 20.19 5.91
N CYS A 61 10.72 21.18 5.91
CA CYS A 61 11.10 21.81 4.66
C CYS A 61 12.19 20.88 4.06
N LEU A 62 11.82 20.08 3.06
CA LEU A 62 12.68 19.09 2.42
C LEU A 62 13.84 19.80 1.73
N ASP A 63 15.01 19.80 2.37
CA ASP A 63 16.25 20.24 1.75
C ASP A 63 16.67 19.21 0.70
N LEU A 64 16.55 19.59 -0.57
CA LEU A 64 17.04 18.77 -1.68
C LEU A 64 18.58 18.68 -1.62
N PRO A 65 19.18 17.49 -1.78
CA PRO A 65 20.62 17.40 -1.96
C PRO A 65 21.03 18.09 -3.27
N PRO A 66 22.28 18.58 -3.37
CA PRO A 66 22.78 19.21 -4.59
C PRO A 66 22.82 18.21 -5.75
N GLU A 67 22.43 18.66 -6.96
CA GLU A 67 22.50 17.87 -8.20
C GLU A 67 23.95 17.44 -8.48
N GLU A 68 24.25 16.13 -8.38
CA GLU A 68 25.49 15.53 -8.88
C GLU A 68 25.26 14.81 -10.22
N GLU A 69 26.20 14.95 -11.15
CA GLU A 69 26.17 14.45 -12.54
C GLU A 69 26.31 12.92 -12.67
N ASN A 70 25.60 12.11 -11.88
CA ASN A 70 25.60 10.66 -12.03
C ASN A 70 24.47 10.21 -12.98
N PRO A 71 24.69 9.17 -13.81
CA PRO A 71 23.61 8.58 -14.58
C PRO A 71 22.49 8.06 -13.64
N PRO A 72 21.21 8.17 -14.03
CA PRO A 72 20.10 7.64 -13.23
C PRO A 72 20.31 6.16 -12.90
N GLY A 73 20.00 5.75 -11.67
CA GLY A 73 20.14 4.36 -11.26
C GLY A 73 21.57 3.88 -10.98
N CYS A 74 22.51 4.81 -10.72
CA CYS A 74 23.84 4.49 -10.23
C CYS A 74 24.18 5.31 -8.98
N ASN A 75 24.86 4.70 -8.01
CA ASN A 75 25.35 5.43 -6.83
C ASN A 75 26.58 6.32 -7.17
N MET A 76 27.01 7.15 -6.20
CA MET A 76 28.19 8.01 -6.34
C MET A 76 29.50 7.24 -6.62
N GLU A 77 29.54 5.94 -6.32
CA GLU A 77 30.69 5.06 -6.58
C GLU A 77 30.65 4.44 -8.00
N GLY A 78 29.56 4.67 -8.74
CA GLY A 78 29.36 4.17 -10.10
C GLY A 78 28.78 2.75 -10.17
N GLU A 79 28.25 2.22 -9.05
CA GLU A 79 27.54 0.95 -9.02
C GLU A 79 26.13 1.16 -9.57
N CYS A 80 25.84 0.50 -10.69
CA CYS A 80 24.59 0.59 -11.43
C CYS A 80 23.82 -0.73 -11.40
N ASN A 81 23.94 -1.49 -10.32
CA ASN A 81 23.30 -2.80 -10.14
C ASN A 81 22.48 -2.85 -8.83
N LEU A 82 22.22 -1.70 -8.20
CA LEU A 82 21.48 -1.60 -6.94
C LEU A 82 19.97 -1.55 -7.21
N ILE A 83 19.21 -2.42 -6.53
CA ILE A 83 17.74 -2.50 -6.63
C ILE A 83 17.13 -2.52 -5.22
N ASP A 84 16.25 -1.59 -4.92
CA ASP A 84 15.42 -1.57 -3.72
C ASP A 84 13.98 -1.93 -4.12
N LEU A 85 13.45 -3.02 -3.58
CA LEU A 85 12.10 -3.50 -3.86
C LEU A 85 11.24 -3.44 -2.60
N LEU A 86 10.19 -2.62 -2.64
CA LEU A 86 9.22 -2.48 -1.55
C LEU A 86 7.92 -3.20 -1.91
N PHE A 87 7.49 -4.13 -1.06
CA PHE A 87 6.14 -4.69 -1.09
C PHE A 87 5.27 -4.03 -0.02
N VAL A 88 4.14 -3.47 -0.43
CA VAL A 88 3.08 -2.95 0.43
C VAL A 88 1.87 -3.85 0.22
N ILE A 89 1.64 -4.75 1.18
CA ILE A 89 0.68 -5.85 1.03
C ILE A 89 -0.52 -5.61 1.94
N ASP A 90 -1.69 -5.66 1.34
CA ASP A 90 -2.95 -5.56 2.05
C ASP A 90 -3.18 -6.74 2.99
N ASN A 91 -3.42 -6.41 4.27
CA ASN A 91 -3.70 -7.38 5.33
C ASN A 91 -5.17 -7.37 5.76
N SER A 92 -6.09 -6.88 4.94
CA SER A 92 -7.53 -6.94 5.15
C SER A 92 -8.03 -8.39 5.20
N GLY A 93 -9.26 -8.56 5.70
CA GLY A 93 -9.87 -9.88 5.96
C GLY A 93 -10.09 -10.76 4.72
N THR A 94 -10.03 -10.20 3.52
CA THR A 94 -10.29 -10.86 2.23
C THR A 94 -9.02 -11.35 1.55
N MET A 95 -7.87 -10.75 1.84
CA MET A 95 -6.59 -10.93 1.13
C MET A 95 -5.88 -12.30 1.32
N GLY A 96 -6.54 -13.28 1.95
CA GLY A 96 -5.91 -14.56 2.27
C GLY A 96 -5.47 -15.35 1.03
N GLU A 97 -6.34 -15.45 0.03
CA GLU A 97 -6.04 -16.20 -1.21
C GLU A 97 -5.01 -15.46 -2.06
N GLU A 98 -5.12 -14.13 -2.14
CA GLU A 98 -4.26 -13.25 -2.91
C GLU A 98 -2.83 -13.22 -2.34
N GLN A 99 -2.68 -13.19 -1.01
CA GLN A 99 -1.37 -13.29 -0.37
C GLN A 99 -0.69 -14.66 -0.62
N LEU A 100 -1.47 -15.75 -0.67
CA LEU A 100 -0.95 -17.07 -1.04
C LEU A 100 -0.48 -17.09 -2.50
N ASN A 101 -1.28 -16.54 -3.42
CA ASN A 101 -0.93 -16.46 -4.84
C ASN A 101 0.32 -15.60 -5.08
N LEU A 102 0.45 -14.49 -4.34
CA LEU A 102 1.67 -13.68 -4.32
C LEU A 102 2.87 -14.47 -3.80
N ALA A 103 2.71 -15.18 -2.68
CA ALA A 103 3.79 -15.96 -2.08
C ALA A 103 4.31 -17.07 -2.99
N ASN A 104 3.42 -17.74 -3.72
CA ASN A 104 3.76 -18.75 -4.73
C ASN A 104 4.52 -18.17 -5.94
N ASN A 105 4.44 -16.85 -6.17
CA ASN A 105 5.08 -16.19 -7.31
C ASN A 105 6.43 -15.53 -6.96
N PHE A 106 6.83 -15.48 -5.69
CA PHE A 106 8.15 -14.96 -5.32
C PHE A 106 9.34 -15.76 -5.86
N PRO A 107 9.29 -17.10 -6.00
CA PRO A 107 10.36 -17.82 -6.70
C PRO A 107 10.65 -17.29 -8.10
N LEU A 108 9.61 -17.03 -8.90
CA LEU A 108 9.74 -16.47 -10.24
C LEU A 108 10.35 -15.06 -10.20
N LEU A 109 9.98 -14.26 -9.21
CA LEU A 109 10.55 -12.92 -9.03
C LEU A 109 12.05 -12.99 -8.75
N ILE A 110 12.47 -13.85 -7.82
CA ILE A 110 13.88 -14.00 -7.49
C ILE A 110 14.66 -14.54 -8.69
N GLU A 111 14.11 -15.50 -9.43
CA GLU A 111 14.70 -15.99 -10.68
C GLU A 111 14.89 -14.85 -11.71
N LYS A 112 13.87 -14.00 -11.88
CA LYS A 112 13.95 -12.84 -12.79
C LYS A 112 15.01 -11.83 -12.35
N LEU A 113 15.14 -11.55 -11.06
CA LEU A 113 16.15 -10.65 -10.52
C LEU A 113 17.56 -11.24 -10.70
N GLU A 114 17.79 -12.49 -10.31
CA GLU A 114 19.08 -13.18 -10.49
C GLU A 114 19.45 -13.35 -11.98
N GLY A 115 18.45 -13.40 -12.87
CA GLY A 115 18.59 -13.51 -14.31
C GLY A 115 18.82 -12.19 -15.06
N LEU A 116 18.87 -11.05 -14.37
CA LEU A 116 19.11 -9.75 -15.01
C LEU A 116 20.46 -9.70 -15.74
N THR A 117 20.46 -9.04 -16.89
CA THR A 117 21.65 -8.88 -17.74
C THR A 117 21.96 -7.43 -18.03
N ASP A 118 23.23 -7.14 -18.30
CA ASP A 118 23.67 -5.83 -18.79
C ASP A 118 23.46 -5.68 -20.30
N LYS A 119 23.77 -4.49 -20.83
CA LYS A 119 23.62 -4.17 -22.27
C LYS A 119 24.47 -5.03 -23.22
N PHE A 120 25.41 -5.80 -22.70
CA PHE A 120 26.24 -6.72 -23.46
C PHE A 120 25.75 -8.17 -23.36
N GLY A 121 24.69 -8.42 -22.59
CA GLY A 121 24.11 -9.74 -22.34
C GLY A 121 24.90 -10.55 -21.32
N GLU A 122 25.75 -9.91 -20.52
CA GLU A 122 26.44 -10.56 -19.41
C GLU A 122 25.59 -10.48 -18.13
N PRO A 123 25.68 -11.45 -17.20
CA PRO A 123 24.95 -11.38 -15.93
C PRO A 123 25.27 -10.09 -15.15
N LEU A 124 24.23 -9.42 -14.66
CA LEU A 124 24.35 -8.15 -13.94
C LEU A 124 24.85 -8.34 -12.49
N GLU A 125 24.57 -9.50 -11.89
CA GLU A 125 24.79 -9.78 -10.46
C GLU A 125 24.22 -8.65 -9.58
N PRO A 126 22.88 -8.46 -9.56
CA PRO A 126 22.27 -7.32 -8.88
C PRO A 126 22.48 -7.38 -7.37
N ASN A 127 22.59 -6.21 -6.76
CA ASN A 127 22.62 -6.03 -5.33
C ASN A 127 21.23 -5.56 -4.86
N VAL A 128 20.46 -6.46 -4.27
CA VAL A 128 19.03 -6.30 -4.05
C VAL A 128 18.71 -6.17 -2.56
N ASN A 129 17.91 -5.15 -2.22
CA ASN A 129 17.23 -5.02 -0.94
C ASN A 129 15.73 -5.23 -1.15
N ILE A 130 15.10 -6.10 -0.36
CA ILE A 130 13.65 -6.28 -0.37
C ILE A 130 13.07 -5.96 1.01
N MET A 131 12.12 -5.03 1.04
CA MET A 131 11.35 -4.65 2.21
C MET A 131 9.89 -5.02 2.02
N VAL A 132 9.25 -5.54 3.05
CA VAL A 132 7.83 -5.86 3.05
C VAL A 132 7.15 -5.12 4.20
N THR A 133 6.00 -4.50 3.94
CA THR A 133 5.15 -3.84 4.92
C THR A 133 3.67 -4.06 4.58
N THR A 134 2.77 -3.53 5.39
CA THR A 134 1.31 -3.63 5.19
C THR A 134 0.71 -2.33 4.65
N THR A 135 -0.54 -2.39 4.20
CA THR A 135 -1.35 -1.18 3.92
C THR A 135 -1.96 -0.56 5.18
N ASP A 136 -1.80 -1.20 6.34
CA ASP A 136 -2.41 -0.76 7.58
C ASP A 136 -1.69 0.46 8.19
N PHE A 137 -2.43 1.57 8.24
CA PHE A 137 -2.01 2.82 8.88
C PHE A 137 -2.72 3.10 10.22
N GLY A 138 -3.53 2.15 10.67
CA GLY A 138 -4.39 2.26 11.84
C GLY A 138 -5.63 3.11 11.57
N ASN A 139 -6.77 2.71 12.16
CA ASN A 139 -8.00 3.51 12.08
C ASN A 139 -8.74 3.52 13.42
N PRO A 140 -9.25 4.68 13.90
CA PRO A 140 -10.03 4.76 15.12
C PRO A 140 -11.26 3.85 15.16
N LEU A 141 -11.87 3.53 14.02
CA LEU A 141 -13.03 2.63 13.94
C LEU A 141 -12.67 1.17 14.22
N CYS A 142 -11.44 0.76 13.89
CA CYS A 142 -10.95 -0.60 14.09
C CYS A 142 -10.20 -0.79 15.41
N LYS A 143 -9.64 0.28 15.97
CA LYS A 143 -8.84 0.25 17.22
C LYS A 143 -9.50 -0.50 18.39
N PRO A 144 -10.84 -0.45 18.61
CA PRO A 144 -11.47 -1.24 19.66
C PRO A 144 -11.41 -2.76 19.45
N PHE A 145 -11.10 -3.22 18.23
CA PHE A 145 -11.15 -4.62 17.80
C PHE A 145 -9.78 -5.16 17.40
N ALA A 146 -8.87 -4.29 16.94
CA ALA A 146 -7.48 -4.64 16.67
C ALA A 146 -6.72 -4.97 17.96
N ASN A 147 -5.93 -6.04 17.94
CA ASN A 147 -5.07 -6.50 19.03
C ASN A 147 -3.57 -6.38 18.70
N TYR A 148 -3.23 -5.71 17.59
CA TYR A 148 -1.89 -5.40 17.13
C TYR A 148 -1.73 -3.88 16.97
N GLU A 149 -0.48 -3.43 16.79
CA GLU A 149 -0.19 -2.06 16.37
C GLU A 149 0.08 -2.07 14.86
N PRO A 150 -0.53 -1.16 14.09
CA PRO A 150 -0.34 -1.09 12.64
C PRO A 150 1.11 -0.78 12.29
N GLU A 151 1.58 -1.34 11.17
CA GLU A 151 2.96 -1.14 10.72
C GLU A 151 3.23 0.30 10.31
N MET A 152 2.25 1.00 9.72
CA MET A 152 2.39 2.40 9.26
C MET A 152 3.62 2.60 8.35
N GLY A 153 3.91 1.62 7.48
CA GLY A 153 5.08 1.61 6.60
C GLY A 153 6.36 1.01 7.22
N ALA A 154 6.35 0.59 8.49
CA ALA A 154 7.48 -0.10 9.10
C ALA A 154 7.70 -1.50 8.48
N PRO A 155 8.96 -1.98 8.39
CA PRO A 155 9.27 -3.27 7.81
C PRO A 155 8.78 -4.42 8.69
N VAL A 156 8.16 -5.41 8.07
CA VAL A 156 7.83 -6.70 8.68
C VAL A 156 8.82 -7.74 8.14
N SER A 157 9.87 -8.01 8.89
CA SER A 157 10.92 -8.97 8.50
C SER A 157 10.80 -10.32 9.19
N THR A 158 9.73 -10.58 9.95
CA THR A 158 9.55 -11.86 10.65
C THR A 158 8.75 -12.85 9.81
N ALA A 159 9.15 -14.12 9.82
CA ALA A 159 8.42 -15.18 9.14
C ALA A 159 6.95 -15.25 9.61
N CYS A 160 6.02 -15.42 8.67
CA CYS A 160 4.57 -15.43 8.90
C CYS A 160 4.15 -16.46 9.97
N VAL A 161 4.85 -17.60 10.06
CA VAL A 161 4.57 -18.66 11.05
C VAL A 161 4.79 -18.23 12.50
N LYS A 162 5.48 -17.11 12.75
CA LYS A 162 5.63 -16.52 14.08
C LYS A 162 4.46 -15.61 14.48
N ARG A 163 3.58 -15.30 13.53
CA ARG A 163 2.47 -14.36 13.62
C ARG A 163 1.18 -14.96 13.05
N LEU A 164 0.99 -16.28 13.21
CA LEU A 164 -0.20 -16.99 12.72
C LEU A 164 -1.51 -16.45 13.30
N ASP A 165 -1.45 -15.83 14.49
CA ASP A 165 -2.60 -15.16 15.08
C ASP A 165 -3.11 -13.98 14.25
N ARG A 166 -2.27 -13.40 13.38
CA ARG A 166 -2.66 -12.36 12.42
C ARG A 166 -3.44 -12.89 11.22
N PHE A 167 -3.50 -14.20 11.02
CA PHE A 167 -4.28 -14.82 9.94
C PHE A 167 -5.73 -15.08 10.35
N THR A 168 -6.21 -14.36 11.37
CA THR A 168 -7.61 -14.34 11.82
C THR A 168 -8.13 -12.90 11.73
N GLY A 169 -9.16 -12.66 10.91
CA GLY A 169 -9.68 -11.32 10.66
C GLY A 169 -10.46 -10.70 11.82
N LEU A 170 -10.75 -9.40 11.72
CA LEU A 170 -11.31 -8.58 12.82
C LEU A 170 -12.81 -8.78 13.13
N ALA A 171 -13.49 -9.78 12.55
CA ALA A 171 -14.92 -9.95 12.77
C ALA A 171 -15.24 -10.51 14.18
N GLN A 172 -16.18 -9.89 14.89
CA GLN A 172 -16.56 -10.31 16.25
C GLN A 172 -17.27 -11.68 16.30
N ILE A 173 -17.92 -12.07 15.22
CA ILE A 173 -18.68 -13.32 15.11
C ILE A 173 -18.12 -14.09 13.92
N ASN A 174 -17.54 -15.26 14.20
CA ASN A 174 -16.93 -16.14 13.20
C ASN A 174 -15.93 -15.41 12.30
N PRO A 175 -14.82 -14.90 12.87
CA PRO A 175 -13.78 -14.27 12.06
C PRO A 175 -13.28 -15.22 10.96
N PRO A 176 -12.97 -14.70 9.77
CA PRO A 176 -12.27 -15.49 8.76
C PRO A 176 -10.90 -15.90 9.31
N VAL A 177 -10.45 -17.11 8.99
CA VAL A 177 -9.18 -17.67 9.47
C VAL A 177 -8.46 -18.35 8.32
N TYR A 178 -7.44 -17.73 7.75
CA TYR A 178 -6.76 -18.25 6.55
C TYR A 178 -5.27 -18.47 6.83
N GLU A 179 -4.95 -19.39 7.76
CA GLU A 179 -3.57 -19.68 8.15
C GLU A 179 -2.78 -20.34 7.01
N GLU A 180 -3.49 -21.00 6.08
CA GLU A 180 -2.93 -21.68 4.92
C GLU A 180 -2.12 -20.74 4.02
N ALA A 181 -2.49 -19.46 3.92
CA ALA A 181 -1.69 -18.45 3.21
C ALA A 181 -0.24 -18.37 3.69
N CYS A 182 -0.01 -18.69 4.95
CA CYS A 182 1.32 -18.78 5.52
C CYS A 182 1.85 -20.22 5.53
N THR A 183 1.07 -21.17 6.05
CA THR A 183 1.60 -22.51 6.34
C THR A 183 1.92 -23.34 5.11
N ASP A 184 1.31 -23.01 3.97
CA ASP A 184 1.54 -23.74 2.71
C ASP A 184 2.88 -23.34 2.07
N VAL A 185 3.31 -22.09 2.27
CA VAL A 185 4.55 -21.54 1.71
C VAL A 185 5.70 -21.45 2.71
N CYS A 186 5.41 -21.46 4.01
CA CYS A 186 6.40 -21.31 5.07
C CYS A 186 6.42 -22.50 6.03
N PRO A 187 7.30 -23.50 5.80
CA PRO A 187 7.21 -24.79 6.49
C PRO A 187 7.66 -24.77 7.96
N GLN A 188 8.45 -23.79 8.38
CA GLN A 188 9.00 -23.71 9.74
C GLN A 188 9.41 -22.28 10.14
N PRO A 189 9.41 -21.94 11.44
CA PRO A 189 9.94 -20.68 11.92
C PRO A 189 11.45 -20.61 11.72
N GLY A 190 11.99 -19.39 11.63
CA GLY A 190 13.42 -19.17 11.45
C GLY A 190 13.86 -19.07 9.99
N ILE A 191 12.94 -18.93 9.04
CA ILE A 191 13.21 -18.60 7.63
C ILE A 191 12.89 -17.12 7.43
N GLU A 192 13.82 -16.27 7.87
CA GLU A 192 13.72 -14.81 7.88
C GLU A 192 15.14 -14.20 7.98
N PRO A 193 15.36 -12.91 7.63
CA PRO A 193 16.68 -12.29 7.70
C PRO A 193 17.37 -12.45 9.05
N VAL A 194 18.67 -12.75 9.02
CA VAL A 194 19.46 -13.02 10.21
C VAL A 194 19.89 -11.73 10.92
N ASN A 195 20.40 -11.86 12.15
CA ASN A 195 20.96 -10.75 12.95
C ASN A 195 20.00 -9.57 13.22
N GLY A 196 18.69 -9.78 13.05
CA GLY A 196 17.68 -8.74 13.24
C GLY A 196 17.60 -7.75 12.08
N ALA A 197 18.11 -8.12 10.91
CA ALA A 197 17.92 -7.33 9.70
C ALA A 197 16.43 -7.10 9.41
N GLN A 198 16.12 -5.91 8.93
CA GLN A 198 14.75 -5.47 8.65
C GLN A 198 14.36 -5.65 7.18
N ILE A 199 15.32 -6.08 6.36
CA ILE A 199 15.18 -6.30 4.92
C ILE A 199 15.83 -7.62 4.53
N ILE A 200 15.37 -8.22 3.45
CA ILE A 200 16.08 -9.30 2.77
C ILE A 200 17.13 -8.65 1.87
N HIS A 201 18.35 -9.17 1.89
CA HIS A 201 19.45 -8.67 1.08
C HIS A 201 20.17 -9.83 0.40
N PHE A 202 20.51 -9.66 -0.88
CA PHE A 202 21.37 -10.57 -1.61
C PHE A 202 22.14 -9.87 -2.74
N ASP A 203 23.35 -10.34 -3.00
CA ASP A 203 24.25 -9.87 -4.05
C ASP A 203 25.27 -10.96 -4.46
N ALA A 204 26.32 -10.57 -5.17
CA ALA A 204 27.40 -11.46 -5.59
C ALA A 204 28.24 -12.04 -4.43
N ASP A 205 28.30 -11.35 -3.28
CA ASP A 205 29.09 -11.73 -2.12
C ASP A 205 28.30 -12.62 -1.14
N GLY A 206 26.96 -12.59 -1.20
CA GLY A 206 26.09 -13.54 -0.50
C GLY A 206 24.70 -13.00 -0.21
N ASP A 207 24.08 -13.54 0.82
CA ASP A 207 22.75 -13.14 1.29
C ASP A 207 22.70 -13.03 2.82
N ASN A 208 21.67 -12.33 3.33
CA ASN A 208 21.43 -12.19 4.76
C ASN A 208 20.37 -13.17 5.30
N VAL A 209 20.12 -14.29 4.61
CA VAL A 209 19.09 -15.25 5.00
C VAL A 209 19.70 -16.56 5.50
N PRO A 210 18.98 -17.33 6.33
CA PRO A 210 19.52 -18.58 6.86
C PRO A 210 19.58 -19.64 5.76
N PRO A 211 20.56 -20.56 5.82
CA PRO A 211 20.58 -21.70 4.92
C PRO A 211 19.35 -22.58 5.19
N VAL A 212 18.58 -22.83 4.14
CA VAL A 212 17.41 -23.70 4.16
C VAL A 212 17.59 -24.88 3.21
N GLU A 213 16.87 -25.96 3.46
CA GLU A 213 16.81 -27.06 2.50
C GLU A 213 16.07 -26.57 1.24
N PRO A 214 16.54 -26.90 0.03
CA PRO A 214 15.82 -26.55 -1.19
C PRO A 214 14.44 -27.23 -1.20
N VAL A 215 13.39 -26.42 -1.31
CA VAL A 215 11.98 -26.83 -1.42
C VAL A 215 11.41 -26.16 -2.66
N ASP A 216 10.51 -26.84 -3.34
CA ASP A 216 9.73 -26.32 -4.46
C ASP A 216 8.38 -25.84 -3.89
N ILE A 217 8.30 -24.55 -3.54
CA ILE A 217 7.14 -23.92 -2.90
C ILE A 217 6.00 -23.78 -3.90
N ASN A 218 6.31 -23.34 -5.12
CA ASN A 218 5.32 -23.04 -6.16
C ASN A 218 4.88 -24.28 -6.96
N GLY A 219 5.56 -25.43 -6.78
CA GLY A 219 5.24 -26.70 -7.42
C GLY A 219 5.64 -26.77 -8.89
N ASP A 220 6.56 -25.93 -9.36
CA ASP A 220 6.99 -25.88 -10.75
C ASP A 220 7.98 -27.00 -11.14
N GLY A 221 8.47 -27.76 -10.15
CA GLY A 221 9.41 -28.85 -10.29
C GLY A 221 10.87 -28.46 -10.06
N THR A 222 11.14 -27.20 -9.72
CA THR A 222 12.47 -26.63 -9.47
C THR A 222 12.58 -26.24 -7.99
N PRO A 223 13.64 -26.64 -7.28
CA PRO A 223 13.83 -26.18 -5.91
C PRO A 223 14.18 -24.69 -5.83
N ASP A 224 13.54 -23.98 -4.91
CA ASP A 224 13.69 -22.54 -4.69
C ASP A 224 14.92 -22.20 -3.85
N SER A 225 15.51 -21.03 -4.15
CA SER A 225 16.65 -20.48 -3.41
C SER A 225 16.26 -20.10 -1.98
N ALA A 226 17.25 -19.94 -1.10
CA ALA A 226 17.00 -19.53 0.28
C ALA A 226 16.32 -18.15 0.37
N VAL A 227 16.67 -17.24 -0.55
CA VAL A 227 16.08 -15.91 -0.68
C VAL A 227 14.61 -16.02 -1.09
N ALA A 228 14.30 -16.83 -2.11
CA ALA A 228 12.92 -17.06 -2.55
C ALA A 228 12.04 -17.64 -1.43
N GLN A 229 12.54 -18.66 -0.72
CA GLN A 229 11.83 -19.24 0.42
C GLN A 229 11.65 -18.24 1.57
N THR A 230 12.62 -17.35 1.79
CA THR A 230 12.53 -16.31 2.81
C THR A 230 11.51 -15.24 2.46
N LEU A 231 11.46 -14.81 1.20
CA LEU A 231 10.45 -13.87 0.75
C LEU A 231 9.05 -14.49 0.79
N ALA A 232 8.89 -15.76 0.40
CA ALA A 232 7.63 -16.50 0.55
C ALA A 232 7.19 -16.67 2.00
N CYS A 233 8.14 -16.81 2.95
CA CYS A 233 7.84 -16.82 4.38
C CYS A 233 7.48 -15.45 4.96
N ILE A 234 7.96 -14.35 4.37
CA ILE A 234 7.69 -13.00 4.88
C ILE A 234 6.46 -12.39 4.24
N GLY A 235 6.25 -12.61 2.94
CA GLY A 235 5.22 -11.95 2.13
C GLY A 235 3.81 -12.02 2.72
N PRO A 236 3.29 -13.19 3.13
CA PRO A 236 2.00 -13.28 3.80
C PRO A 236 1.97 -12.45 5.10
N GLN A 237 1.15 -11.40 5.12
CA GLN A 237 1.10 -10.41 6.20
C GLN A 237 0.10 -10.73 7.32
N GLY A 238 -0.85 -11.61 7.05
CA GLY A 238 -2.04 -11.80 7.89
C GLY A 238 -3.26 -11.14 7.24
N ILE A 239 -4.42 -11.38 7.84
CA ILE A 239 -5.74 -10.89 7.39
C ILE A 239 -6.48 -10.14 8.52
N ASP A 240 -5.72 -9.65 9.51
CA ASP A 240 -6.20 -8.94 10.70
C ASP A 240 -6.28 -7.42 10.53
N GLY A 241 -5.99 -6.92 9.32
CA GLY A 241 -6.00 -5.52 8.93
C GLY A 241 -7.35 -4.84 9.09
N CYS A 242 -7.29 -3.55 9.37
CA CYS A 242 -8.44 -2.69 9.34
C CYS A 242 -8.75 -2.34 7.89
N GLY A 243 -9.80 -2.91 7.29
CA GLY A 243 -10.24 -2.71 5.89
C GLY A 243 -10.57 -1.26 5.44
N TYR A 244 -10.04 -0.27 6.14
CA TYR A 244 -9.75 1.10 5.70
C TYR A 244 -8.25 1.19 5.38
N GLU A 245 -7.85 0.52 4.30
CA GLU A 245 -6.44 0.33 3.94
C GLU A 245 -5.81 1.59 3.34
N SER A 246 -4.58 1.92 3.69
CA SER A 246 -3.89 3.18 3.30
C SER A 246 -2.63 2.91 2.47
N PRO A 247 -2.72 2.22 1.32
CA PRO A 247 -1.56 1.80 0.53
C PRO A 247 -0.62 2.95 0.14
N LEU A 248 -1.15 4.14 -0.18
CA LEU A 248 -0.31 5.27 -0.60
C LEU A 248 0.45 5.89 0.57
N GLU A 249 -0.19 6.06 1.73
CA GLU A 249 0.50 6.61 2.91
C GLU A 249 1.50 5.62 3.49
N THR A 250 1.19 4.32 3.57
CA THR A 250 2.17 3.33 4.05
C THR A 250 3.35 3.20 3.10
N MET A 251 3.14 3.23 1.78
CA MET A 251 4.23 3.33 0.79
C MET A 251 5.13 4.53 1.07
N MET A 252 4.55 5.73 1.22
CA MET A 252 5.33 6.94 1.47
C MET A 252 6.10 6.86 2.80
N GLN A 253 5.50 6.33 3.87
CA GLN A 253 6.19 6.18 5.15
C GLN A 253 7.28 5.11 5.12
N ALA A 254 7.08 4.00 4.41
CA ALA A 254 8.11 2.99 4.18
C ALA A 254 9.34 3.57 3.48
N LEU A 255 9.12 4.55 2.59
CA LEU A 255 10.17 5.24 1.84
C LEU A 255 10.67 6.53 2.52
N ASN A 256 10.18 6.87 3.72
CA ASN A 256 10.59 8.08 4.42
C ASN A 256 12.09 8.01 4.78
N PRO A 257 12.96 8.91 4.27
CA PRO A 257 14.40 8.87 4.52
C PRO A 257 14.79 9.04 5.99
N THR A 258 13.90 9.66 6.79
CA THR A 258 14.12 9.87 8.23
C THR A 258 13.58 8.74 9.10
N ALA A 259 13.01 7.70 8.49
CA ALA A 259 12.54 6.52 9.20
C ALA A 259 13.72 5.70 9.74
N PRO A 260 13.53 4.96 10.85
CA PRO A 260 14.60 4.17 11.47
C PRO A 260 15.29 3.17 10.53
N TRP A 261 14.56 2.64 9.55
CA TRP A 261 15.04 1.66 8.57
C TRP A 261 15.63 2.27 7.29
N ASN A 262 15.58 3.60 7.12
CA ASN A 262 16.17 4.30 5.98
C ASN A 262 17.29 5.26 6.38
N CYS A 263 17.37 5.66 7.65
CA CYS A 263 18.39 6.59 8.10
C CYS A 263 19.72 5.88 8.34
N GLY A 264 20.66 6.00 7.40
CA GLY A 264 21.96 5.30 7.37
C GLY A 264 23.02 5.78 8.37
N SER A 265 22.63 6.45 9.46
CA SER A 265 23.56 7.01 10.47
C SER A 265 23.11 6.67 11.89
N PRO A 266 23.10 5.37 12.27
CA PRO A 266 22.53 4.89 13.54
C PRO A 266 23.16 5.52 14.79
N ASP A 267 24.44 5.90 14.72
CA ASP A 267 25.18 6.51 15.82
C ASP A 267 25.05 8.06 15.89
N ASP A 268 24.41 8.69 14.91
CA ASP A 268 24.20 10.13 14.85
C ASP A 268 22.72 10.48 15.09
N ALA A 269 22.36 10.71 16.35
CA ALA A 269 21.01 11.10 16.73
C ALA A 269 20.58 12.49 16.21
N ALA A 270 21.51 13.32 15.72
CA ALA A 270 21.15 14.58 15.06
C ALA A 270 20.74 14.35 13.61
N ALA A 271 21.39 13.41 12.91
CA ALA A 271 21.02 12.99 11.56
C ALA A 271 19.80 12.06 11.55
N CYS A 272 19.74 11.12 12.50
CA CYS A 272 18.71 10.10 12.63
C CYS A 272 17.94 10.25 13.96
N PRO A 273 17.10 11.30 14.10
CA PRO A 273 16.40 11.59 15.36
C PRO A 273 15.42 10.49 15.78
N ASN A 274 14.96 9.66 14.83
CA ASN A 274 14.05 8.54 15.07
C ASN A 274 14.78 7.21 15.27
N GLY A 275 16.12 7.19 15.27
CA GLY A 275 16.93 6.00 15.13
C GLY A 275 17.38 5.78 13.69
N GLY A 276 18.39 4.94 13.49
CA GLY A 276 18.94 4.62 12.18
C GLY A 276 19.40 3.16 12.10
N THR A 277 19.87 2.77 10.92
CA THR A 277 20.36 1.42 10.60
C THR A 277 21.67 1.50 9.84
N GLU A 278 22.53 0.49 9.98
CA GLU A 278 23.77 0.38 9.18
C GLU A 278 23.44 0.01 7.72
N GLU A 279 22.33 -0.68 7.50
CA GLU A 279 21.87 -1.15 6.20
C GLU A 279 20.50 -0.50 5.90
N PRO A 280 20.48 0.73 5.37
CA PRO A 280 19.22 1.39 5.01
C PRO A 280 18.56 0.70 3.81
N PHE A 281 17.23 0.59 3.85
CA PHE A 281 16.48 0.08 2.71
C PHE A 281 16.61 1.01 1.50
N LEU A 282 16.28 2.30 1.67
CA LEU A 282 16.34 3.29 0.60
C LEU A 282 17.78 3.75 0.36
N ARG A 283 18.47 3.13 -0.60
CA ARG A 283 19.87 3.42 -0.93
C ARG A 283 20.00 4.47 -2.02
N GLU A 284 20.97 5.35 -1.91
CA GLU A 284 21.24 6.34 -2.96
C GLU A 284 21.61 5.66 -4.28
N GLY A 285 21.05 6.14 -5.40
CA GLY A 285 21.33 5.61 -6.73
C GLY A 285 20.70 4.24 -7.04
N ALA A 286 20.05 3.57 -6.09
CA ALA A 286 19.33 2.33 -6.37
C ALA A 286 18.04 2.59 -7.15
N ILE A 287 17.73 1.72 -8.11
CA ILE A 287 16.40 1.62 -8.70
C ILE A 287 15.43 1.29 -7.58
N LEU A 288 14.32 2.02 -7.48
CA LEU A 288 13.27 1.73 -6.54
C LEU A 288 12.09 1.12 -7.28
N ALA A 289 11.76 -0.12 -6.97
CA ALA A 289 10.53 -0.76 -7.39
C ALA A 289 9.55 -0.83 -6.22
N VAL A 290 8.31 -0.38 -6.41
CA VAL A 290 7.25 -0.47 -5.41
C VAL A 290 6.15 -1.38 -5.92
N ALA A 291 5.85 -2.46 -5.20
CA ALA A 291 4.74 -3.34 -5.46
C ALA A 291 3.63 -3.11 -4.42
N ILE A 292 2.48 -2.59 -4.84
CA ILE A 292 1.28 -2.48 -4.00
C ILE A 292 0.32 -3.60 -4.38
N VAL A 293 -0.13 -4.37 -3.39
CA VAL A 293 -1.06 -5.49 -3.56
C VAL A 293 -2.26 -5.25 -2.67
N THR A 294 -3.42 -4.93 -3.23
CA THR A 294 -4.63 -4.59 -2.46
C THR A 294 -5.91 -4.83 -3.25
N ASP A 295 -6.94 -5.30 -2.57
CA ASP A 295 -8.30 -5.42 -3.08
C ASP A 295 -9.22 -4.28 -2.61
N GLU A 296 -8.70 -3.34 -1.81
CA GLU A 296 -9.44 -2.23 -1.22
C GLU A 296 -9.20 -0.88 -1.94
N ALA A 297 -10.03 0.11 -1.62
CA ALA A 297 -9.80 1.49 -2.03
C ALA A 297 -8.78 2.18 -1.12
N ASP A 298 -7.97 3.10 -1.68
CA ASP A 298 -7.04 3.91 -0.89
C ASP A 298 -7.78 4.78 0.14
N CYS A 299 -7.47 4.54 1.40
CA CYS A 299 -7.96 5.27 2.56
C CYS A 299 -6.82 5.99 3.30
N SER A 300 -5.91 6.62 2.55
CA SER A 300 -4.82 7.44 3.10
C SER A 300 -5.34 8.74 3.75
N VAL A 301 -5.96 8.60 4.91
CA VAL A 301 -6.72 9.63 5.64
C VAL A 301 -5.79 10.68 6.21
N LYS A 302 -6.08 11.95 5.92
CA LYS A 302 -5.35 13.09 6.48
C LYS A 302 -5.88 13.49 7.85
N ASP A 303 -7.20 13.53 8.01
CA ASP A 303 -7.87 13.87 9.27
C ASP A 303 -8.94 12.83 9.61
N TYR A 304 -8.72 12.09 10.70
CA TYR A 304 -9.67 11.07 11.17
C TYR A 304 -11.00 11.63 11.66
N ALA A 305 -11.21 12.95 11.71
CA ALA A 305 -12.53 13.54 11.93
C ALA A 305 -13.58 12.99 10.95
N ILE A 306 -13.17 12.65 9.73
CA ILE A 306 -14.05 12.08 8.69
C ILE A 306 -14.70 10.77 9.13
N MET A 307 -14.06 10.00 10.02
CA MET A 307 -14.58 8.72 10.54
C MET A 307 -15.79 8.89 11.45
N THR A 308 -16.15 10.14 11.78
CA THR A 308 -17.32 10.50 12.59
C THR A 308 -18.24 11.50 11.89
N ASP A 309 -17.90 11.89 10.67
CA ASP A 309 -18.63 12.87 9.88
C ASP A 309 -19.66 12.18 8.98
N ASP A 310 -20.93 12.46 9.26
CA ASP A 310 -22.04 11.81 8.58
C ASP A 310 -22.18 12.25 7.11
N ASP A 311 -21.50 13.31 6.67
CA ASP A 311 -21.51 13.74 5.27
C ASP A 311 -20.78 12.78 4.32
N TYR A 312 -19.80 12.01 4.82
CA TYR A 312 -19.10 10.99 4.03
C TYR A 312 -19.71 9.59 4.15
N PHE A 313 -20.63 9.40 5.11
CA PHE A 313 -21.24 8.12 5.39
C PHE A 313 -22.30 7.77 4.34
N ALA A 314 -22.23 6.55 3.81
CA ALA A 314 -23.29 6.00 2.99
C ALA A 314 -24.54 5.73 3.85
N THR A 315 -25.71 5.77 3.21
CA THR A 315 -26.98 5.49 3.89
C THR A 315 -27.31 4.00 3.83
N LEU A 316 -27.58 3.39 4.99
CA LEU A 316 -28.13 2.04 5.12
C LEU A 316 -29.45 2.11 5.89
N ASP A 317 -30.53 1.55 5.34
CA ASP A 317 -31.86 1.54 5.95
C ASP A 317 -32.40 2.92 6.41
N GLY A 318 -31.89 4.00 5.80
CA GLY A 318 -32.26 5.38 6.09
C GLY A 318 -31.36 6.08 7.11
N ASP A 319 -30.39 5.37 7.69
CA ASP A 319 -29.39 5.93 8.62
C ASP A 319 -28.03 6.09 7.91
N LYS A 320 -27.35 7.21 8.18
CA LYS A 320 -25.96 7.42 7.75
C LYS A 320 -25.03 6.69 8.71
N LEU A 321 -24.31 5.68 8.21
CA LEU A 321 -23.42 4.84 9.00
C LEU A 321 -22.05 4.71 8.33
N PRO A 322 -20.95 4.63 9.10
CA PRO A 322 -19.62 4.46 8.53
C PRO A 322 -19.49 3.06 7.91
N SER A 323 -18.75 3.00 6.81
CA SER A 323 -18.36 1.81 6.06
C SER A 323 -17.09 2.11 5.27
N SER A 324 -16.45 1.10 4.68
CA SER A 324 -15.26 1.28 3.82
C SER A 324 -15.54 2.21 2.62
N ALA A 325 -16.81 2.36 2.22
CA ALA A 325 -17.27 3.35 1.24
C ALA A 325 -16.87 4.79 1.56
N LEU A 326 -16.59 5.10 2.83
CA LEU A 326 -16.20 6.43 3.28
C LEU A 326 -15.02 6.97 2.47
N CYS A 327 -13.96 6.18 2.29
CA CYS A 327 -12.74 6.65 1.63
C CYS A 327 -12.93 6.78 0.12
N TRP A 328 -13.73 5.89 -0.48
CA TRP A 328 -14.21 6.05 -1.84
C TRP A 328 -14.98 7.37 -2.02
N ASN A 329 -15.97 7.62 -1.17
CA ASN A 329 -16.80 8.83 -1.24
C ASN A 329 -16.01 10.12 -0.99
N ALA A 330 -14.95 10.05 -0.16
CA ALA A 330 -14.11 11.20 0.19
C ALA A 330 -13.00 11.49 -0.84
N GLY A 331 -12.60 10.48 -1.63
CA GLY A 331 -11.41 10.55 -2.46
C GLY A 331 -11.63 10.37 -3.96
N VAL A 332 -12.86 10.06 -4.39
CA VAL A 332 -13.18 9.74 -5.79
C VAL A 332 -14.47 10.42 -6.24
N THR A 333 -14.40 11.12 -7.37
CA THR A 333 -15.56 11.67 -8.06
C THR A 333 -15.81 10.94 -9.37
N CYS A 334 -17.07 10.56 -9.62
CA CYS A 334 -17.49 9.85 -10.82
C CYS A 334 -18.53 10.61 -11.64
N ASN A 335 -18.40 10.58 -12.97
CA ASN A 335 -19.38 11.14 -13.90
C ASN A 335 -20.48 10.11 -14.20
N GLY A 336 -21.69 10.32 -13.66
CA GLY A 336 -22.84 9.43 -13.88
C GLY A 336 -23.56 9.11 -12.56
N PRO A 337 -24.17 7.92 -12.42
CA PRO A 337 -24.19 6.79 -13.37
C PRO A 337 -25.25 6.95 -14.48
N ASP A 338 -25.17 6.10 -15.51
CA ASP A 338 -26.23 5.90 -16.50
C ASP A 338 -27.42 5.10 -15.94
N GLN A 339 -28.41 4.80 -16.78
CA GLN A 339 -29.60 4.03 -16.36
C GLN A 339 -29.30 2.58 -15.95
N ASN A 340 -28.10 2.06 -16.22
CA ASN A 340 -27.64 0.72 -15.88
C ASN A 340 -26.64 0.73 -14.70
N GLY A 341 -26.49 1.87 -14.03
CA GLY A 341 -25.57 2.03 -12.91
C GLY A 341 -24.10 2.12 -13.32
N VAL A 342 -23.78 2.41 -14.59
CA VAL A 342 -22.40 2.50 -15.09
C VAL A 342 -21.96 3.97 -15.13
N TYR A 343 -20.77 4.26 -14.60
CA TYR A 343 -20.17 5.59 -14.64
C TYR A 343 -19.32 5.75 -15.90
N THR A 344 -19.29 6.96 -16.46
CA THR A 344 -18.51 7.25 -17.67
C THR A 344 -17.02 7.32 -17.37
N ASN A 345 -16.66 7.89 -16.23
CA ASN A 345 -15.30 7.93 -15.71
C ASN A 345 -15.33 8.21 -14.19
N CYS A 346 -14.30 7.79 -13.48
CA CYS A 346 -14.02 8.16 -12.10
C CYS A 346 -12.58 8.67 -12.01
N PHE A 347 -12.33 9.68 -11.18
CA PHE A 347 -11.02 10.29 -11.00
C PHE A 347 -10.83 10.69 -9.53
N SER A 348 -9.58 10.80 -9.10
CA SER A 348 -9.28 11.26 -7.74
C SER A 348 -9.84 12.67 -7.49
N ASP A 349 -10.35 12.88 -6.27
CA ASP A 349 -10.86 14.17 -5.83
C ASP A 349 -10.21 14.57 -4.51
N ASP A 350 -9.48 15.69 -4.54
CA ASP A 350 -8.79 16.26 -3.38
C ASP A 350 -9.56 17.47 -2.80
N SER A 351 -10.76 17.79 -3.28
CA SER A 351 -11.47 19.01 -2.93
C SER A 351 -12.00 19.06 -1.49
N ASP A 352 -12.28 17.90 -0.90
CA ASP A 352 -12.80 17.77 0.47
C ASP A 352 -11.69 17.76 1.54
N ASP A 353 -10.41 17.64 1.14
CA ASP A 353 -9.23 17.64 2.04
C ASP A 353 -9.28 16.58 3.17
N ALA A 354 -10.11 15.55 2.97
CA ALA A 354 -10.35 14.43 3.88
C ALA A 354 -9.22 13.37 3.84
N LEU A 355 -8.82 13.02 2.63
CA LEU A 355 -7.65 12.19 2.37
C LEU A 355 -6.45 13.08 2.05
N HIS A 356 -5.24 12.55 2.20
CA HIS A 356 -4.06 13.24 1.72
C HIS A 356 -4.17 13.48 0.20
N PRO A 357 -3.80 14.67 -0.31
CA PRO A 357 -3.94 14.97 -1.73
C PRO A 357 -3.02 14.06 -2.57
N LEU A 358 -3.45 13.70 -3.78
CA LEU A 358 -2.68 12.79 -4.63
C LEU A 358 -1.28 13.34 -4.94
N SER A 359 -1.17 14.66 -5.06
CA SER A 359 0.10 15.35 -5.32
C SER A 359 1.15 15.07 -4.25
N ARG A 360 0.76 14.76 -3.00
CA ARG A 360 1.69 14.35 -1.94
C ARG A 360 2.53 13.16 -2.37
N TYR A 361 1.92 12.18 -3.04
CA TYR A 361 2.57 10.94 -3.44
C TYR A 361 3.32 11.10 -4.74
N THR A 362 2.72 11.77 -5.74
CA THR A 362 3.37 11.99 -7.04
C THR A 362 4.59 12.92 -6.91
N ASP A 363 4.49 13.99 -6.11
CA ASP A 363 5.61 14.89 -5.86
C ASP A 363 6.73 14.21 -5.06
N PHE A 364 6.37 13.28 -4.17
CA PHE A 364 7.35 12.50 -3.43
C PHE A 364 8.09 11.50 -4.33
N LEU A 365 7.36 10.69 -5.11
CA LEU A 365 7.98 9.66 -5.97
C LEU A 365 8.74 10.30 -7.14
N SER A 366 8.11 11.18 -7.91
CA SER A 366 8.70 11.74 -9.13
C SER A 366 9.59 12.95 -8.84
N GLY A 367 9.20 13.80 -7.89
CA GLY A 367 9.95 15.01 -7.53
C GLY A 367 11.09 14.71 -6.57
N TYR A 368 10.79 14.24 -5.36
CA TYR A 368 11.82 14.02 -4.34
C TYR A 368 12.72 12.83 -4.64
N LEU A 369 12.17 11.63 -4.87
CA LEU A 369 12.98 10.44 -5.16
C LEU A 369 13.53 10.48 -6.59
N GLY A 370 12.68 10.71 -7.57
CA GLY A 370 13.05 10.73 -8.99
C GLY A 370 14.06 11.82 -9.33
N GLN A 371 13.65 13.09 -9.21
CA GLN A 371 14.52 14.22 -9.58
C GLN A 371 15.52 14.56 -8.47
N GLY A 372 15.10 14.56 -7.21
CA GLY A 372 15.93 14.97 -6.09
C GLY A 372 17.02 13.96 -5.70
N LEU A 373 16.72 12.66 -5.74
CA LEU A 373 17.68 11.59 -5.44
C LEU A 373 18.16 10.82 -6.67
N ASN A 374 17.78 11.27 -7.88
CA ASN A 374 18.15 10.63 -9.15
C ASN A 374 17.83 9.12 -9.20
N LYS A 375 16.68 8.73 -8.63
CA LYS A 375 16.21 7.35 -8.59
C LYS A 375 15.32 7.06 -9.79
N GLU A 376 15.53 5.90 -10.40
CA GLU A 376 14.52 5.32 -11.29
C GLU A 376 13.45 4.67 -10.41
N VAL A 377 12.23 5.22 -10.43
CA VAL A 377 11.10 4.75 -9.63
C VAL A 377 10.14 3.98 -10.55
N LEU A 378 9.89 2.73 -10.19
CA LEU A 378 8.99 1.80 -10.86
C LEU A 378 7.86 1.43 -9.90
N MET A 379 6.68 1.16 -10.43
CA MET A 379 5.54 0.72 -9.63
C MET A 379 4.81 -0.43 -10.29
N LEU A 380 4.54 -1.47 -9.50
CA LEU A 380 3.63 -2.56 -9.80
C LEU A 380 2.41 -2.41 -8.89
N GLY A 381 1.23 -2.28 -9.49
CA GLY A 381 -0.03 -2.45 -8.80
C GLY A 381 -0.64 -3.80 -9.12
N ILE A 382 -0.82 -4.66 -8.13
CA ILE A 382 -1.73 -5.81 -8.21
C ILE A 382 -3.03 -5.37 -7.54
N LEU A 383 -3.98 -4.89 -8.33
CA LEU A 383 -5.10 -4.06 -7.89
C LEU A 383 -6.45 -4.57 -8.42
N GLY A 384 -7.54 -3.95 -7.98
CA GLY A 384 -8.91 -4.27 -8.43
C GLY A 384 -9.24 -3.88 -9.87
N VAL A 385 -8.53 -4.45 -10.85
CA VAL A 385 -8.78 -4.34 -12.28
C VAL A 385 -9.11 -5.71 -12.87
N PRO A 386 -9.89 -5.80 -13.96
CA PRO A 386 -10.16 -7.08 -14.62
C PRO A 386 -8.87 -7.83 -15.00
N PRO A 387 -8.88 -9.18 -14.99
CA PRO A 387 -7.76 -9.99 -15.47
C PRO A 387 -7.26 -9.55 -16.84
N VAL A 388 -5.94 -9.44 -17.00
CA VAL A 388 -5.34 -9.18 -18.31
C VAL A 388 -5.34 -10.49 -19.11
N THR A 389 -5.83 -10.43 -20.33
CA THR A 389 -6.01 -11.64 -21.17
C THR A 389 -5.12 -11.64 -22.41
N ALA A 390 -4.51 -10.51 -22.74
CA ALA A 390 -3.52 -10.40 -23.81
C ALA A 390 -2.56 -9.24 -23.55
N TYR A 391 -1.32 -9.42 -24.01
CA TYR A 391 -0.23 -8.46 -23.93
C TYR A 391 0.27 -8.11 -25.34
N ASN A 392 0.93 -6.96 -25.47
CA ASN A 392 1.72 -6.66 -26.67
C ASN A 392 2.78 -7.76 -26.89
N ASP A 393 3.12 -8.05 -28.15
CA ASP A 393 4.17 -9.05 -28.47
C ASP A 393 5.60 -8.49 -28.26
N GLU A 394 5.73 -7.18 -28.09
CA GLU A 394 7.01 -6.48 -27.93
C GLU A 394 7.04 -5.77 -26.55
N PRO A 395 8.22 -5.67 -25.91
CA PRO A 395 8.39 -4.88 -24.70
C PRO A 395 7.88 -3.44 -24.89
N PRO A 396 7.29 -2.82 -23.85
CA PRO A 396 7.23 -3.28 -22.46
C PRO A 396 6.06 -4.23 -22.15
N TYR A 397 5.52 -4.93 -23.16
CA TYR A 397 4.47 -5.95 -23.00
C TYR A 397 3.23 -5.40 -22.29
N GLU A 398 2.81 -4.17 -22.61
CA GLU A 398 1.61 -3.59 -22.01
C GLU A 398 0.36 -4.45 -22.27
N PRO A 399 -0.60 -4.48 -21.34
CA PRO A 399 -1.91 -5.09 -21.54
C PRO A 399 -2.62 -4.52 -22.78
N VAL A 400 -3.13 -5.38 -23.67
CA VAL A 400 -3.96 -4.99 -24.83
C VAL A 400 -5.42 -5.44 -24.74
N GLU A 401 -5.73 -6.36 -23.82
CA GLU A 401 -7.08 -6.83 -23.51
C GLU A 401 -7.18 -7.14 -22.02
N GLY A 402 -8.27 -6.76 -21.36
CA GLY A 402 -8.40 -6.81 -19.90
C GLY A 402 -7.74 -5.63 -19.18
N GLY A 403 -7.39 -5.85 -17.91
CA GLY A 403 -6.69 -4.85 -17.09
C GLY A 403 -7.42 -3.52 -16.98
N VAL A 404 -6.63 -2.44 -16.85
CA VAL A 404 -7.12 -1.07 -16.75
C VAL A 404 -8.01 -0.67 -17.94
N ALA A 405 -7.71 -1.14 -19.15
CA ALA A 405 -8.44 -0.76 -20.36
C ALA A 405 -9.90 -1.23 -20.34
N ASP A 406 -10.16 -2.39 -19.72
CA ASP A 406 -11.49 -2.98 -19.58
C ASP A 406 -12.14 -2.70 -18.22
N LEU A 407 -11.49 -1.92 -17.35
CA LEU A 407 -12.05 -1.53 -16.06
C LEU A 407 -13.34 -0.74 -16.23
N VAL A 408 -14.42 -1.20 -15.59
CA VAL A 408 -15.73 -0.54 -15.60
C VAL A 408 -16.13 -0.10 -14.20
N TYR A 409 -16.21 1.21 -13.99
CA TYR A 409 -16.80 1.78 -12.80
C TYR A 409 -18.32 1.66 -12.86
N ARG A 410 -18.92 0.96 -11.89
CA ARG A 410 -20.36 0.72 -11.85
C ARG A 410 -20.86 0.45 -10.44
N GLN A 411 -22.16 0.56 -10.25
CA GLN A 411 -22.82 0.12 -9.03
C GLN A 411 -22.81 -1.41 -8.91
N TRP A 412 -22.95 -1.90 -7.68
CA TRP A 412 -23.16 -3.31 -7.36
C TRP A 412 -24.41 -3.86 -8.04
N ARG A 413 -24.36 -5.14 -8.44
CA ARG A 413 -25.43 -5.86 -9.13
C ARG A 413 -25.69 -7.20 -8.44
N GLU A 414 -26.86 -7.75 -8.68
CA GLU A 414 -27.23 -9.10 -8.20
C GLU A 414 -26.25 -10.19 -8.63
N THR A 415 -25.59 -10.03 -9.79
CA THR A 415 -24.59 -10.98 -10.30
C THR A 415 -23.27 -10.94 -9.55
N ASP A 416 -23.02 -9.88 -8.78
CA ASP A 416 -21.78 -9.71 -8.02
C ASP A 416 -21.90 -10.30 -6.62
N ILE A 417 -23.12 -10.58 -6.15
CA ILE A 417 -23.34 -11.07 -4.79
C ILE A 417 -22.91 -12.53 -4.71
N LEU A 418 -21.99 -12.80 -3.79
CA LEU A 418 -21.50 -14.15 -3.53
C LEU A 418 -22.67 -15.06 -3.09
N PRO A 419 -22.68 -16.35 -3.47
CA PRO A 419 -23.75 -17.27 -3.05
C PRO A 419 -23.97 -17.31 -1.53
N GLU A 420 -22.91 -17.27 -0.74
CA GLU A 420 -22.92 -17.19 0.73
C GLU A 420 -23.53 -15.88 1.25
N ASP A 421 -23.20 -14.76 0.62
CA ASP A 421 -23.72 -13.44 0.95
C ASP A 421 -25.21 -13.37 0.65
N ALA A 422 -25.62 -13.88 -0.51
CA ALA A 422 -27.03 -14.02 -0.86
C ALA A 422 -27.77 -14.92 0.16
N MET A 423 -27.13 -15.99 0.65
CA MET A 423 -27.69 -16.83 1.71
C MET A 423 -27.76 -16.12 3.07
N ALA A 424 -26.84 -15.19 3.35
CA ALA A 424 -26.85 -14.32 4.52
C ALA A 424 -27.84 -13.14 4.38
N GLY A 425 -28.43 -12.95 3.20
CA GLY A 425 -29.39 -11.88 2.92
C GLY A 425 -28.74 -10.54 2.56
N ILE A 426 -27.46 -10.55 2.20
CA ILE A 426 -26.75 -9.40 1.67
C ILE A 426 -27.28 -9.08 0.26
N THR A 427 -27.50 -7.80 -0.02
CA THR A 427 -28.03 -7.31 -1.30
C THR A 427 -27.03 -6.40 -2.01
N PRO A 428 -27.23 -6.09 -3.31
CA PRO A 428 -26.42 -5.10 -4.00
C PRO A 428 -26.44 -3.72 -3.33
N GLU A 429 -27.58 -3.31 -2.76
CA GLU A 429 -27.67 -2.04 -2.03
C GLU A 429 -26.83 -2.05 -0.75
N TYR A 430 -26.75 -3.20 -0.07
CA TYR A 430 -25.88 -3.35 1.09
C TYR A 430 -24.41 -3.23 0.69
N GLN A 431 -23.98 -3.96 -0.34
CA GLN A 431 -22.58 -3.89 -0.80
C GLN A 431 -22.23 -2.49 -1.33
N GLN A 432 -23.17 -1.85 -2.01
CA GLN A 432 -23.03 -0.45 -2.45
C GLN A 432 -22.85 0.51 -1.27
N TRP A 433 -23.55 0.28 -0.16
CA TRP A 433 -23.33 1.01 1.08
C TRP A 433 -21.98 0.65 1.72
N SER A 434 -21.56 -0.62 1.70
CA SER A 434 -20.32 -1.08 2.33
C SER A 434 -19.07 -0.54 1.64
N PHE A 435 -19.04 -0.51 0.30
CA PHE A 435 -17.83 -0.22 -0.48
C PHE A 435 -17.90 1.04 -1.34
N GLY A 436 -19.09 1.63 -1.54
CA GLY A 436 -19.24 2.90 -2.28
C GLY A 436 -19.20 2.76 -3.80
N ILE A 437 -18.69 1.64 -4.31
CA ILE A 437 -18.67 1.29 -5.74
C ILE A 437 -18.71 -0.23 -5.90
N GLY A 438 -19.26 -0.70 -7.02
CA GLY A 438 -19.20 -2.11 -7.42
C GLY A 438 -17.77 -2.57 -7.72
N PRO A 439 -17.54 -3.89 -7.76
CA PRO A 439 -16.21 -4.45 -7.91
C PRO A 439 -15.61 -4.10 -9.28
N GLY A 440 -14.32 -3.78 -9.29
CA GLY A 440 -13.52 -3.58 -10.49
C GLY A 440 -13.13 -4.90 -11.14
N CYS A 441 -12.97 -5.96 -10.34
CA CYS A 441 -12.80 -7.33 -10.81
C CYS A 441 -13.52 -8.33 -9.93
N THR A 442 -13.72 -9.53 -10.48
CA THR A 442 -14.27 -10.67 -9.75
C THR A 442 -13.53 -11.90 -10.26
N GLY A 443 -12.71 -12.50 -9.40
CA GLY A 443 -11.98 -13.73 -9.69
C GLY A 443 -12.93 -14.92 -9.74
N GLN A 444 -12.65 -15.90 -10.60
CA GLN A 444 -13.42 -17.13 -10.66
C GLN A 444 -12.51 -18.34 -10.82
N ASP A 445 -12.82 -19.41 -10.09
CA ASP A 445 -12.16 -20.70 -10.28
C ASP A 445 -12.57 -21.34 -11.62
N GLY A 446 -11.87 -22.40 -12.02
CA GLY A 446 -12.20 -23.16 -13.24
C GLY A 446 -13.59 -23.84 -13.25
N MET A 447 -14.35 -23.76 -12.15
CA MET A 447 -15.74 -24.22 -12.03
C MET A 447 -16.75 -23.06 -12.04
N GLY A 448 -16.28 -21.81 -12.12
CA GLY A 448 -17.09 -20.59 -12.13
C GLY A 448 -17.53 -20.11 -10.75
N SER A 449 -16.93 -20.63 -9.67
CA SER A 449 -17.12 -20.11 -8.31
C SER A 449 -16.32 -18.84 -8.16
N ILE A 450 -16.89 -17.80 -7.54
CA ILE A 450 -16.14 -16.56 -7.27
C ILE A 450 -15.08 -16.83 -6.21
N THR A 451 -13.83 -16.45 -6.47
CA THR A 451 -12.68 -16.62 -5.56
C THR A 451 -12.36 -15.34 -4.80
N GLY A 452 -12.58 -14.18 -5.42
CA GLY A 452 -12.35 -12.87 -4.80
C GLY A 452 -13.02 -11.74 -5.57
N GLN A 453 -13.14 -10.59 -4.94
CA GLN A 453 -13.63 -9.35 -5.55
C GLN A 453 -12.82 -8.18 -5.01
N ALA A 454 -12.50 -7.24 -5.88
CA ALA A 454 -11.69 -6.08 -5.49
C ALA A 454 -12.30 -4.77 -5.99
N ILE A 455 -12.05 -3.71 -5.24
CA ILE A 455 -12.54 -2.36 -5.50
C ILE A 455 -11.66 -1.67 -6.56
N PRO A 456 -12.25 -0.92 -7.52
CA PRO A 456 -11.48 -0.19 -8.51
C PRO A 456 -10.45 0.77 -7.88
N PRO A 457 -9.17 0.73 -8.29
CA PRO A 457 -8.08 1.38 -7.53
C PRO A 457 -7.79 2.82 -8.01
N VAL A 458 -8.79 3.71 -8.10
CA VAL A 458 -8.67 5.03 -8.78
C VAL A 458 -7.42 5.82 -8.38
N ARG A 459 -7.21 6.04 -7.08
CA ARG A 459 -6.11 6.85 -6.56
C ARG A 459 -4.74 6.18 -6.76
N VAL A 460 -4.62 4.88 -6.45
CA VAL A 460 -3.36 4.13 -6.62
C VAL A 460 -2.97 4.04 -8.09
N LYS A 461 -3.95 3.79 -8.98
CA LYS A 461 -3.77 3.78 -10.43
C LYS A 461 -3.21 5.11 -10.93
N GLU A 462 -3.79 6.24 -10.52
CA GLU A 462 -3.35 7.57 -10.96
C GLU A 462 -1.93 7.91 -10.45
N VAL A 463 -1.54 7.48 -9.24
CA VAL A 463 -0.15 7.63 -8.75
C VAL A 463 0.79 6.81 -9.61
N CYS A 464 0.44 5.55 -9.89
CA CYS A 464 1.27 4.65 -10.70
C CYS A 464 1.47 5.22 -12.11
N GLU A 465 0.39 5.53 -12.83
CA GLU A 465 0.43 6.09 -14.20
C GLU A 465 1.17 7.44 -14.26
N SER A 466 1.28 8.18 -13.15
CA SER A 466 2.05 9.43 -13.11
C SER A 466 3.57 9.24 -13.25
N LEU A 467 4.06 8.01 -13.09
CA LEU A 467 5.47 7.66 -13.26
C LEU A 467 5.85 7.41 -14.72
N ASP A 468 4.88 7.16 -15.59
CA ASP A 468 5.13 6.87 -17.00
C ASP A 468 5.64 8.09 -17.76
N TYR A 469 6.54 7.85 -18.72
CA TYR A 469 7.02 8.85 -19.67
C TYR A 469 6.41 8.59 -21.05
N ASP A 470 6.47 9.58 -21.94
CA ASP A 470 5.97 9.45 -23.33
C ASP A 470 6.57 8.25 -24.09
N ASP A 471 7.75 7.77 -23.68
CA ASP A 471 8.52 6.70 -24.31
C ASP A 471 8.91 5.54 -23.38
N LYS A 472 8.49 5.56 -22.10
CA LYS A 472 8.87 4.53 -21.12
C LYS A 472 7.75 4.23 -20.15
N VAL A 473 7.43 2.94 -20.03
CA VAL A 473 6.51 2.43 -19.02
C VAL A 473 7.26 2.20 -17.72
N ARG A 474 6.75 2.78 -16.65
CA ARG A 474 7.22 2.69 -15.27
C ARG A 474 6.14 2.13 -14.33
N CYS A 475 4.89 2.13 -14.79
CA CYS A 475 3.74 1.59 -14.11
C CYS A 475 3.25 0.28 -14.77
N CYS A 476 3.25 -0.81 -14.00
CA CYS A 476 2.54 -2.04 -14.33
C CYS A 476 1.28 -2.13 -13.47
N ILE A 477 0.10 -2.39 -14.06
CA ILE A 477 -1.12 -2.65 -13.29
C ILE A 477 -1.72 -3.98 -13.76
N GLU A 478 -1.83 -4.91 -12.82
CA GLU A 478 -2.38 -6.25 -12.99
C GLU A 478 -3.53 -6.50 -12.02
N SER A 479 -4.30 -7.55 -12.29
CA SER A 479 -5.49 -7.92 -11.54
C SER A 479 -5.13 -8.68 -10.26
N VAL A 480 -5.60 -8.16 -9.13
CA VAL A 480 -5.57 -8.87 -7.84
C VAL A 480 -6.54 -10.05 -7.80
N CYS A 481 -7.51 -10.08 -8.71
CA CYS A 481 -8.46 -11.18 -8.85
C CYS A 481 -7.91 -12.38 -9.66
N ASP A 482 -6.65 -12.33 -10.10
CA ASP A 482 -6.02 -13.43 -10.83
C ASP A 482 -5.62 -14.56 -9.86
N ASP A 483 -5.72 -15.80 -10.33
CA ASP A 483 -5.28 -16.99 -9.59
C ASP A 483 -3.75 -17.23 -9.69
N ASP A 484 -3.08 -16.47 -10.56
CA ASP A 484 -1.65 -16.51 -10.78
C ASP A 484 -1.10 -15.09 -11.08
N PHE A 485 -0.12 -14.64 -10.31
CA PHE A 485 0.53 -13.34 -10.47
C PHE A 485 1.81 -13.41 -11.32
N SER A 486 2.04 -14.51 -12.05
CA SER A 486 3.22 -14.66 -12.91
C SER A 486 3.37 -13.55 -13.95
N ASN A 487 2.26 -13.03 -14.48
CA ASN A 487 2.27 -11.87 -15.38
C ASN A 487 2.69 -10.57 -14.67
N ALA A 488 2.22 -10.34 -13.44
CA ALA A 488 2.60 -9.19 -12.63
C ALA A 488 4.09 -9.19 -12.30
N ILE A 489 4.61 -10.35 -11.89
CA ILE A 489 6.04 -10.55 -11.69
C ILE A 489 6.81 -10.44 -13.02
N GLY A 490 6.19 -10.91 -14.11
CA GLY A 490 6.61 -10.74 -15.49
C GLY A 490 6.93 -9.29 -15.83
N CYS A 491 5.90 -8.45 -15.74
CA CYS A 491 5.94 -7.02 -16.04
C CYS A 491 6.98 -6.31 -15.17
N LEU A 492 6.98 -6.54 -13.85
CA LEU A 492 7.94 -5.91 -12.96
C LEU A 492 9.39 -6.25 -13.31
N GLY A 493 9.70 -7.53 -13.54
CA GLY A 493 11.04 -7.96 -13.92
C GLY A 493 11.49 -7.36 -15.26
N ASP A 494 10.57 -7.24 -16.22
CA ASP A 494 10.86 -6.69 -17.54
C ASP A 494 11.08 -5.17 -17.49
N VAL A 495 10.28 -4.43 -16.71
CA VAL A 495 10.48 -2.98 -16.49
C VAL A 495 11.79 -2.72 -15.73
N ILE A 496 12.17 -3.56 -14.76
CA ILE A 496 13.48 -3.50 -14.11
C ILE A 496 14.61 -3.74 -15.13
N GLN A 497 14.48 -4.76 -15.99
CA GLN A 497 15.46 -5.07 -17.02
C GLN A 497 15.63 -3.93 -18.03
N ASP A 498 14.54 -3.25 -18.41
CA ASP A 498 14.54 -2.10 -19.33
C ASP A 498 15.32 -0.89 -18.78
N VAL A 499 15.41 -0.74 -17.45
CA VAL A 499 16.26 0.30 -16.85
C VAL A 499 17.75 0.05 -17.16
N PHE A 500 18.20 -1.19 -17.11
CA PHE A 500 19.60 -1.55 -17.38
C PHE A 500 19.92 -1.69 -18.87
N VAL A 501 18.93 -2.12 -19.66
CA VAL A 501 19.04 -2.34 -21.10
C VAL A 501 17.77 -1.81 -21.77
N PRO A 502 17.70 -0.50 -22.08
CA PRO A 502 16.55 0.06 -22.75
C PRO A 502 16.31 -0.67 -24.07
N VAL A 503 15.08 -1.14 -24.27
CA VAL A 503 14.68 -1.78 -25.54
C VAL A 503 14.69 -0.70 -26.64
N GLU A 504 15.39 -0.96 -27.75
CA GLU A 504 15.53 0.00 -28.88
C GLU A 504 14.25 0.25 -29.68
#